data_AF-A0A7C1KDF4-F1
#
_entry.id   AF-A0A7C1KDF4-F1
#
_cell.length_a   1.000
_cell.length_b   1.000
_cell.length_c   1.000
_cell.angle_alpha   90.00
_cell.angle_beta   90.00
_cell.angle_gamma   90.00
#
_symmetry.space_group_name_H-M   'P 1'
#
loop_
_entity.id
_entity.type
_entity.pdbx_description
1 polymer ?
#
loop_
_entity_poly.entity_id
_entity_poly.type
_entity_poly.pdbx_seq_one_letter_code
_entity_poly.pdbx_strand_id
1 'polypeptide(L)'
;MTDIPWAVVLVAWDAERVALPIFVVAGGALLAWYAAGNWLMIRRARRLALWAKRAVDPFGGKQAVRWPTLQSFRLEVAEPRPPLRAAAISGLIESWDVPFVWLWNRWHWRRDMVLLELTLRQRPVWGLELWRPRALLAGDARRLAEREGWPEEVLDEFRLACPHQDGRALARALLDDLAEERRNLIRLAVRRAEPQLTLALNVPDPARLTPAEFHRLVRRLTETILHHASPGEDTSS
;
A
#
# COMPACT_ATOMS: atom_id res chain seq x y z
N MET A 1 13.25 -3.02 -70.06
CA MET A 1 11.82 -2.71 -69.87
C MET A 1 11.31 -3.61 -68.76
N THR A 2 11.25 -3.09 -67.53
CA THR A 2 10.77 -3.81 -66.35
C THR A 2 9.30 -3.48 -66.14
N ASP A 3 8.42 -4.43 -66.46
CA ASP A 3 6.99 -4.37 -66.12
C ASP A 3 6.84 -4.51 -64.61
N ILE A 4 6.46 -3.42 -63.96
CA ILE A 4 6.00 -3.46 -62.56
C ILE A 4 4.55 -3.97 -62.60
N PRO A 5 4.21 -5.05 -61.91
CA PRO A 5 2.87 -5.62 -61.96
C PRO A 5 1.88 -4.69 -61.27
N TRP A 6 0.96 -4.13 -62.05
CA TRP A 6 -0.19 -3.33 -61.64
C TRP A 6 -1.03 -3.94 -60.50
N ALA A 7 -0.94 -5.26 -60.29
CA ALA A 7 -1.56 -5.97 -59.17
C ALA A 7 -1.03 -5.51 -57.79
N VAL A 8 0.26 -5.15 -57.69
CA VAL A 8 0.85 -4.63 -56.44
C VAL A 8 0.31 -3.23 -56.13
N VAL A 9 0.06 -2.42 -57.16
CA VAL A 9 -0.48 -1.05 -57.01
C VAL A 9 -1.95 -1.07 -56.61
N LEU A 10 -2.76 -1.99 -57.14
CA LEU A 10 -4.17 -2.14 -56.74
C LEU A 10 -4.33 -2.64 -55.30
N VAL A 11 -3.50 -3.59 -54.87
CA VAL A 11 -3.48 -4.08 -53.47
C VAL A 11 -3.03 -2.98 -52.51
N ALA A 12 -2.05 -2.16 -52.90
CA ALA A 12 -1.62 -1.00 -52.12
C ALA A 12 -2.76 0.05 -52.00
N TRP A 13 -3.53 0.28 -53.06
CA TRP A 13 -4.63 1.25 -53.05
C TRP A 13 -5.81 0.82 -52.16
N ASP A 14 -6.13 -0.47 -52.11
CA ASP A 14 -7.16 -1.00 -51.20
C ASP A 14 -6.68 -1.04 -49.73
N ALA A 15 -5.40 -1.36 -49.52
CA ALA A 15 -4.80 -1.35 -48.19
C ALA A 15 -4.81 0.06 -47.56
N GLU A 16 -4.57 1.12 -48.33
CA GLU A 16 -4.62 2.50 -47.84
C GLU A 16 -6.03 2.94 -47.43
N ARG A 17 -7.06 2.53 -48.19
CA ARG A 17 -8.47 2.84 -47.90
C ARG A 17 -8.97 2.17 -46.62
N VAL A 18 -8.43 0.99 -46.29
CA VAL A 18 -8.76 0.24 -45.07
C VAL A 18 -7.84 0.61 -43.90
N ALA A 19 -6.58 0.96 -44.17
CA ALA A 19 -5.63 1.35 -43.13
C ALA A 19 -6.05 2.64 -42.43
N LEU A 20 -6.43 3.69 -43.18
CA LEU A 20 -6.84 4.97 -42.59
C LEU A 20 -7.98 4.83 -41.54
N PRO A 21 -9.13 4.18 -41.82
CA PRO A 21 -10.17 4.01 -40.83
C PRO A 21 -9.71 3.13 -39.66
N ILE A 22 -8.88 2.10 -39.88
CA ILE A 22 -8.31 1.30 -38.79
C ILE A 22 -7.44 2.17 -37.87
N PHE A 23 -6.56 3.00 -38.44
CA PHE A 23 -5.71 3.91 -37.67
C PHE A 23 -6.54 4.95 -36.89
N VAL A 24 -7.58 5.51 -37.52
CA VAL A 24 -8.48 6.46 -36.85
C VAL A 24 -9.24 5.80 -35.71
N VAL A 25 -9.78 4.59 -35.92
CA VAL A 25 -10.49 3.84 -34.89
C VAL A 25 -9.55 3.44 -33.75
N ALA A 26 -8.37 2.91 -34.07
CA ALA A 26 -7.38 2.51 -33.08
C ALA A 26 -6.85 3.71 -32.28
N GLY A 27 -6.54 4.82 -32.95
CA GLY A 27 -6.10 6.06 -32.33
C GLY A 27 -7.20 6.67 -31.45
N GLY A 28 -8.44 6.72 -31.95
CA GLY A 28 -9.60 7.18 -31.19
C GLY A 28 -9.87 6.33 -29.96
N ALA A 29 -9.77 5.00 -30.08
CA ALA A 29 -9.90 4.09 -28.95
C ALA A 29 -8.79 4.29 -27.91
N LEU A 30 -7.55 4.51 -28.34
CA LEU A 30 -6.42 4.79 -27.45
C LEU A 30 -6.60 6.11 -26.70
N LEU A 31 -7.04 7.17 -27.39
CA LEU A 31 -7.35 8.46 -26.77
C LEU A 31 -8.51 8.37 -25.79
N ALA A 32 -9.59 7.68 -26.17
CA ALA A 32 -10.73 7.44 -25.29
C ALA A 32 -10.32 6.64 -24.04
N TRP A 33 -9.49 5.60 -24.20
CA TRP A 33 -8.93 4.85 -23.09
C TRP A 33 -8.10 5.74 -22.17
N TYR A 34 -7.19 6.53 -22.73
CA TYR A 34 -6.34 7.43 -21.95
C TYR A 34 -7.18 8.44 -21.15
N ALA A 35 -8.17 9.07 -21.79
CA ALA A 35 -9.07 10.01 -21.12
C ALA A 35 -9.90 9.33 -20.01
N ALA A 36 -10.46 8.15 -20.29
CA ALA A 36 -11.24 7.38 -19.31
C ALA A 36 -10.38 6.91 -18.14
N GLY A 37 -9.17 6.42 -18.41
CA GLY A 37 -8.19 5.98 -17.41
C GLY A 37 -7.79 7.12 -16.49
N ASN A 38 -7.45 8.28 -17.03
CA ASN A 38 -7.10 9.47 -16.25
C ASN A 38 -8.29 9.94 -15.38
N TRP A 39 -9.51 9.97 -15.93
CA TRP A 39 -10.71 10.33 -15.18
C TRP A 39 -10.98 9.36 -14.02
N LEU A 40 -10.87 8.05 -14.27
CA LEU A 40 -11.05 7.02 -13.24
C LEU A 40 -9.96 7.11 -12.17
N MET A 41 -8.71 7.36 -12.55
CA MET A 41 -7.57 7.54 -11.64
C MET A 41 -7.82 8.74 -10.71
N ILE A 42 -8.18 9.90 -11.24
CA ILE A 42 -8.48 11.10 -10.44
C ILE A 42 -9.66 10.84 -9.49
N ARG A 43 -10.71 10.16 -9.97
CA ARG A 43 -11.87 9.81 -9.14
C ARG A 43 -11.51 8.83 -8.02
N ARG A 44 -10.62 7.88 -8.27
CA ARG A 44 -10.09 6.95 -7.25
C ARG A 44 -9.20 7.69 -6.25
N ALA A 45 -8.30 8.54 -6.73
CA ALA A 45 -7.41 9.32 -5.89
C ALA A 45 -8.16 10.18 -4.88
N ARG A 46 -9.19 10.91 -5.36
CA ARG A 46 -10.06 11.72 -4.50
C ARG A 46 -10.81 10.88 -3.46
N ARG A 47 -11.35 9.73 -3.87
CA ARG A 47 -12.04 8.82 -2.94
C ARG A 47 -11.11 8.27 -1.87
N LEU A 48 -9.90 7.86 -2.24
CA LEU A 48 -8.92 7.33 -1.31
C LEU A 48 -8.40 8.41 -0.35
N ALA A 49 -8.14 9.63 -0.85
CA ALA A 49 -7.75 10.75 0.00
C ALA A 49 -8.86 11.15 0.99
N LEU A 50 -10.13 11.16 0.56
CA LEU A 50 -11.27 11.42 1.45
C LEU A 50 -11.45 10.30 2.49
N TRP A 51 -11.27 9.04 2.08
CA TRP A 51 -11.29 7.89 2.97
C TRP A 51 -10.17 7.99 4.02
N ALA A 52 -8.95 8.30 3.58
CA ALA A 52 -7.78 8.44 4.44
C ALA A 52 -7.95 9.60 5.44
N LYS A 53 -8.48 10.74 4.98
CA LYS A 53 -8.86 11.85 5.85
C LYS A 53 -9.83 11.39 6.95
N ARG A 54 -10.93 10.74 6.58
CA ARG A 54 -11.90 10.23 7.56
C ARG A 54 -11.31 9.18 8.49
N ALA A 55 -10.33 8.40 8.03
CA ALA A 55 -9.68 7.37 8.81
C ALA A 55 -8.75 7.98 9.88
N VAL A 56 -8.16 9.15 9.59
CA VAL A 56 -7.28 9.86 10.53
C VAL A 56 -8.00 10.92 11.38
N ASP A 57 -9.15 11.41 10.96
CA ASP A 57 -9.94 12.41 11.71
C ASP A 57 -10.10 12.05 13.21
N PRO A 58 -10.35 10.78 13.59
CA PRO A 58 -10.47 10.41 15.01
C PRO A 58 -9.16 10.54 15.82
N PHE A 59 -7.98 10.52 15.17
CA PHE A 59 -6.70 10.75 15.86
C PHE A 59 -6.58 12.19 16.38
N GLY A 60 -7.40 13.13 15.88
CA GLY A 60 -7.35 14.54 16.25
C GLY A 60 -6.09 15.23 15.73
N GLY A 61 -5.69 16.33 16.36
CA GLY A 61 -4.50 17.08 15.98
C GLY A 61 -4.66 17.93 14.72
N LYS A 62 -3.55 18.54 14.29
CA LYS A 62 -3.50 19.37 13.07
C LYS A 62 -3.12 18.49 11.88
N GLN A 63 -3.94 18.53 10.84
CA GLN A 63 -3.73 17.72 9.64
C GLN A 63 -3.11 18.55 8.52
N ALA A 64 -2.09 18.01 7.86
CA ALA A 64 -1.48 18.57 6.67
C ALA A 64 -1.52 17.54 5.54
N VAL A 65 -2.02 17.93 4.37
CA VAL A 65 -2.02 17.07 3.19
C VAL A 65 -0.92 17.53 2.24
N ARG A 66 -0.06 16.59 1.86
CA ARG A 66 0.97 16.76 0.83
C ARG A 66 0.65 15.83 -0.33
N TRP A 67 0.86 16.31 -1.55
CA TRP A 67 0.70 15.55 -2.77
C TRP A 67 2.06 15.43 -3.46
N PRO A 68 2.90 14.44 -3.08
CA PRO A 68 4.22 14.29 -3.69
C PRO A 68 4.14 14.01 -5.19
N THR A 69 3.08 13.35 -5.64
CA THR A 69 2.84 13.03 -7.04
C THR A 69 1.33 13.04 -7.29
N LEU A 70 0.90 13.07 -8.56
CA LEU A 70 -0.53 12.96 -8.90
C LEU A 70 -1.17 11.63 -8.43
N GLN A 71 -0.34 10.61 -8.20
CA GLN A 71 -0.71 9.24 -7.84
C GLN A 71 -0.38 8.89 -6.38
N SER A 72 0.20 9.82 -5.63
CA SER A 72 0.53 9.62 -4.22
C SER A 72 0.07 10.80 -3.39
N PHE A 73 -0.47 10.52 -2.22
CA PHE A 73 -0.74 11.54 -1.22
C PHE A 73 -0.17 11.09 0.10
N ARG A 74 0.19 12.06 0.93
CA ARG A 74 0.60 11.86 2.32
C ARG A 74 -0.19 12.84 3.17
N LEU A 75 -0.94 12.31 4.12
CA LEU A 75 -1.64 13.10 5.13
C LEU A 75 -0.92 12.90 6.45
N GLU A 76 -0.34 13.97 6.95
CA GLU A 76 0.40 14.03 8.21
C GLU A 76 -0.51 14.63 9.29
N VAL A 77 -0.49 14.05 10.47
CA VAL A 77 -1.22 14.47 11.66
C VAL A 77 -0.20 14.85 12.72
N ALA A 78 -0.09 16.14 12.96
CA ALA A 78 0.71 16.69 14.04
C ALA A 78 -0.10 16.71 15.34
N GLU A 79 0.54 16.30 16.44
CA GLU A 79 -0.05 16.27 17.78
C GLU A 79 -1.37 15.47 17.87
N PRO A 80 -1.40 14.21 17.41
CA PRO A 80 -2.54 13.34 17.63
C PRO A 80 -2.77 13.11 19.12
N ARG A 81 -3.99 12.68 19.44
CA ARG A 81 -4.38 12.28 20.79
C ARG A 81 -3.49 11.14 21.29
N PRO A 82 -3.23 11.07 22.61
CA PRO A 82 -2.53 9.92 23.20
C PRO A 82 -3.17 8.60 22.76
N PRO A 83 -2.39 7.53 22.51
CA PRO A 83 -0.97 7.35 22.84
C PRO A 83 0.03 7.78 21.73
N LEU A 84 -0.44 8.46 20.69
CA LEU A 84 0.36 8.81 19.52
C LEU A 84 1.09 10.16 19.70
N ARG A 85 2.30 10.27 19.14
CA ARG A 85 3.10 11.49 19.02
C ARG A 85 2.95 12.14 17.64
N ALA A 86 2.85 11.31 16.61
CA ALA A 86 2.60 11.71 15.23
C ALA A 86 1.91 10.56 14.50
N ALA A 87 1.16 10.87 13.45
CA ALA A 87 0.62 9.86 12.54
C ALA A 87 0.73 10.37 11.11
N ALA A 88 1.02 9.50 10.16
CA ALA A 88 0.99 9.79 8.75
C ALA A 88 0.33 8.64 8.00
N ILE A 89 -0.53 8.96 7.04
CA ILE A 89 -1.13 7.99 6.13
C ILE A 89 -0.75 8.38 4.70
N SER A 90 -0.10 7.47 4.00
CA SER A 90 0.28 7.65 2.61
C SER A 90 -0.52 6.69 1.73
N GLY A 91 -1.19 7.21 0.72
CA GLY A 91 -1.85 6.39 -0.29
C GLY A 91 -1.03 6.40 -1.57
N LEU A 92 -0.83 5.22 -2.15
CA LEU A 92 -0.26 5.04 -3.49
C LEU A 92 -1.33 4.42 -4.38
N ILE A 93 -1.65 5.11 -5.47
CA ILE A 93 -2.67 4.69 -6.44
C ILE A 93 -1.95 4.13 -7.66
N GLU A 94 -2.48 3.04 -8.19
CA GLU A 94 -1.95 2.43 -9.40
C GLU A 94 -2.08 3.37 -10.62
N SER A 95 -1.02 3.51 -11.43
CA SER A 95 -1.06 4.27 -12.67
C SER A 95 -1.82 3.52 -13.78
N TRP A 96 -2.67 4.24 -14.52
CA TRP A 96 -3.44 3.72 -15.66
C TRP A 96 -2.89 4.17 -17.02
N ASP A 97 -1.66 4.66 -17.07
CA ASP A 97 -1.11 5.35 -18.26
C ASP A 97 -0.98 4.43 -19.48
N VAL A 98 -0.83 3.11 -19.30
CA VAL A 98 -0.68 2.14 -20.40
C VAL A 98 -1.62 0.95 -20.21
N PRO A 99 -2.60 0.71 -21.11
CA PRO A 99 -3.61 -0.35 -20.96
C PRO A 99 -3.02 -1.74 -20.75
N PHE A 100 -1.96 -2.08 -21.46
CA PHE A 100 -1.29 -3.37 -21.34
C PHE A 100 -0.56 -3.53 -19.99
N VAL A 101 0.08 -2.46 -19.49
CA VAL A 101 0.71 -2.46 -18.16
C VAL A 101 -0.34 -2.57 -17.07
N TRP A 102 -1.48 -1.88 -17.23
CA TRP A 102 -2.61 -2.00 -16.32
C TRP A 102 -3.18 -3.43 -16.29
N LEU A 103 -3.40 -4.05 -17.44
CA LEU A 103 -3.91 -5.42 -17.51
C LEU A 103 -2.93 -6.42 -16.89
N TRP A 104 -1.64 -6.24 -17.15
CA TRP A 104 -0.56 -7.04 -16.56
C TRP A 104 -0.48 -6.87 -15.04
N ASN A 105 -0.49 -5.63 -14.54
CA ASN A 105 -0.44 -5.33 -13.12
C ASN A 105 -1.68 -5.86 -12.37
N ARG A 106 -2.85 -5.77 -13.00
CA ARG A 106 -4.11 -6.34 -12.47
C ARG A 106 -4.03 -7.85 -12.34
N TRP A 107 -3.38 -8.53 -13.28
CA TRP A 107 -3.10 -9.96 -13.19
C TRP A 107 -2.11 -10.29 -12.06
N HIS A 108 -1.12 -9.43 -11.84
CA HIS A 108 -0.05 -9.60 -10.84
C HIS A 108 -0.40 -9.03 -9.45
N TRP A 109 -1.68 -8.78 -9.16
CA TRP A 109 -2.15 -8.32 -7.84
C TRP A 109 -1.52 -7.00 -7.34
N ARG A 110 -0.97 -6.17 -8.23
CA ARG A 110 -0.55 -4.80 -7.86
C ARG A 110 -1.82 -3.96 -7.74
N ARG A 111 -2.14 -3.52 -6.54
CA ARG A 111 -3.34 -2.73 -6.23
C ARG A 111 -2.93 -1.44 -5.53
N ASP A 112 -3.89 -0.54 -5.38
CA ASP A 112 -3.77 0.63 -4.53
C ASP A 112 -3.27 0.21 -3.13
N MET A 113 -2.36 0.96 -2.54
CA MET A 113 -1.73 0.67 -1.25
C MET A 113 -1.90 1.84 -0.29
N VAL A 114 -2.12 1.53 0.98
CA VAL A 114 -2.07 2.50 2.07
C VAL A 114 -0.96 2.10 3.01
N LEU A 115 -0.10 3.07 3.30
CA LEU A 115 0.98 2.99 4.28
C LEU A 115 0.62 3.90 5.44
N LEU A 116 0.34 3.31 6.60
CA LEU A 116 0.16 4.02 7.85
C LEU A 116 1.47 3.99 8.64
N GLU A 117 1.92 5.17 9.04
CA GLU A 117 3.09 5.36 9.91
C GLU A 117 2.61 6.06 11.17
N LEU A 118 2.73 5.40 12.31
CA LEU A 118 2.38 5.97 13.61
C LEU A 118 3.64 6.10 14.44
N THR A 119 3.88 7.26 15.03
CA THR A 119 4.91 7.44 16.05
C THR A 119 4.24 7.39 17.42
N LEU A 120 4.62 6.42 18.25
CA LEU A 120 4.14 6.23 19.61
C LEU A 120 4.85 7.19 20.56
N ARG A 121 4.17 7.64 21.62
CA ARG A 121 4.81 8.41 22.71
C ARG A 121 5.68 7.52 23.59
N GLN A 122 5.25 6.27 23.80
CA GLN A 122 5.99 5.28 24.57
C GLN A 122 6.86 4.43 23.63
N ARG A 123 8.06 4.09 24.08
CA ARG A 123 8.96 3.22 23.32
C ARG A 123 8.54 1.76 23.49
N PRO A 124 8.33 1.01 22.39
CA PRO A 124 8.11 -0.44 22.50
C PRO A 124 9.39 -1.11 23.00
N VAL A 125 9.25 -2.17 23.80
CA VAL A 125 10.38 -2.90 24.39
C VAL A 125 11.15 -3.69 23.33
N TRP A 126 10.46 -4.13 22.29
CA TRP A 126 11.02 -4.93 21.20
C TRP A 126 10.76 -4.30 19.82
N GLY A 127 11.65 -4.59 18.89
CA GLY A 127 11.42 -4.35 17.46
C GLY A 127 10.97 -5.64 16.78
N LEU A 128 10.10 -5.54 15.78
CA LEU A 128 9.77 -6.65 14.90
C LEU A 128 9.48 -6.13 13.49
N GLU A 129 9.73 -6.97 12.51
CA GLU A 129 9.41 -6.68 11.13
C GLU A 129 8.77 -7.91 10.49
N LEU A 130 7.57 -7.73 9.97
CA LEU A 130 6.76 -8.76 9.35
C LEU A 130 6.45 -8.33 7.91
N TRP A 131 6.76 -9.17 6.93
CA TRP A 131 6.49 -8.86 5.53
C TRP A 131 6.10 -10.10 4.72
N ARG A 132 5.38 -9.88 3.62
CA ARG A 132 5.00 -10.94 2.69
C ARG A 132 6.12 -11.13 1.64
N PRO A 133 6.68 -12.34 1.43
CA PRO A 133 7.87 -12.56 0.59
C PRO A 133 7.77 -12.00 -0.85
N ARG A 134 6.57 -12.00 -1.43
CA ARG A 134 6.31 -11.57 -2.81
C ARG A 134 5.82 -10.12 -2.93
N ALA A 135 5.78 -9.36 -1.83
CA ALA A 135 5.24 -8.02 -1.84
C ALA A 135 6.30 -6.95 -2.17
N LEU A 136 5.86 -5.83 -2.74
CA LEU A 136 6.73 -4.76 -3.24
C LEU A 136 7.68 -4.20 -2.16
N LEU A 137 7.18 -4.09 -0.92
CA LEU A 137 7.94 -3.54 0.21
C LEU A 137 8.79 -4.60 0.95
N ALA A 138 8.80 -5.85 0.49
CA ALA A 138 9.59 -6.92 1.10
C ALA A 138 11.10 -6.67 0.97
N GLY A 139 11.54 -6.02 -0.11
CA GLY A 139 12.96 -5.75 -0.35
C GLY A 139 13.57 -4.79 0.67
N ASP A 140 12.84 -3.75 1.06
CA ASP A 140 13.31 -2.79 2.07
C ASP A 140 13.29 -3.37 3.48
N ALA A 141 12.25 -4.14 3.80
CA ALA A 141 12.15 -4.87 5.07
C ALA A 141 13.30 -5.88 5.23
N ARG A 142 13.53 -6.69 4.20
CA ARG A 142 14.59 -7.69 4.17
C ARG A 142 15.98 -7.07 4.30
N ARG A 143 16.28 -6.03 3.51
CA ARG A 143 17.57 -5.33 3.58
C ARG A 143 17.83 -4.73 4.97
N LEU A 144 16.78 -4.28 5.66
CA LEU A 144 16.92 -3.76 7.01
C LEU A 144 17.17 -4.88 8.02
N ALA A 145 16.40 -5.96 7.96
CA ALA A 145 16.61 -7.12 8.83
C ALA A 145 18.03 -7.70 8.66
N GLU A 146 18.53 -7.78 7.43
CA GLU A 146 19.90 -8.21 7.12
C GLU A 146 20.95 -7.24 7.68
N ARG A 147 20.72 -5.92 7.61
CA ARG A 147 21.63 -4.91 8.18
C ARG A 147 21.69 -4.94 9.71
N GLU A 148 20.55 -5.17 10.35
CA GLU A 148 20.41 -5.22 11.81
C GLU A 148 20.76 -6.61 12.38
N GLY A 149 21.00 -7.61 11.52
CA GLY A 149 21.34 -8.97 11.92
C GLY A 149 20.21 -9.70 12.65
N TRP A 150 18.95 -9.32 12.41
CA TRP A 150 17.81 -9.97 13.07
C TRP A 150 17.58 -11.36 12.47
N PRO A 151 17.33 -12.39 13.30
CA PRO A 151 17.03 -13.72 12.79
C PRO A 151 15.69 -13.70 12.05
N GLU A 152 15.67 -14.31 10.86
CA GLU A 152 14.48 -14.46 10.03
C GLU A 152 13.81 -15.81 10.32
N GLU A 153 12.52 -15.78 10.63
CA GLU A 153 11.66 -16.94 10.81
C GLU A 153 10.45 -16.87 9.87
N VAL A 154 9.88 -18.03 9.59
CA VAL A 154 8.61 -18.12 8.86
C VAL A 154 7.46 -18.13 9.88
N LEU A 155 6.52 -17.20 9.72
CA LEU A 155 5.29 -17.13 10.50
C LEU A 155 4.10 -17.13 9.53
N ASP A 156 3.41 -18.27 9.44
CA ASP A 156 2.35 -18.53 8.46
C ASP A 156 2.81 -18.23 7.02
N GLU A 157 2.12 -17.32 6.32
CA GLU A 157 2.52 -16.86 4.98
C GLU A 157 3.54 -15.72 4.95
N PHE A 158 4.01 -15.26 6.11
CA PHE A 158 4.89 -14.09 6.28
C PHE A 158 6.32 -14.49 6.66
N ARG A 159 7.23 -13.54 6.48
CA ARG A 159 8.56 -13.56 7.09
C ARG A 159 8.56 -12.61 8.26
N LEU A 160 9.05 -13.11 9.39
CA LEU A 160 9.23 -12.38 10.62
C LEU A 160 10.72 -12.22 10.85
N ALA A 161 11.20 -11.00 11.00
CA ALA A 161 12.49 -10.71 11.60
C ALA A 161 12.26 -10.08 12.98
N CYS A 162 12.76 -10.73 14.01
CA CYS A 162 12.69 -10.21 15.38
C CYS A 162 13.94 -10.63 16.17
N PRO A 163 14.56 -9.72 16.94
CA PRO A 163 15.74 -10.05 17.74
C PRO A 163 15.42 -10.84 19.02
N HIS A 164 14.15 -11.02 19.38
CA HIS A 164 13.73 -11.61 20.66
C HIS A 164 12.55 -12.57 20.50
N GLN A 165 12.53 -13.64 21.31
CA GLN A 165 11.51 -14.70 21.25
C GLN A 165 10.09 -14.18 21.55
N ASP A 166 9.97 -13.20 22.44
CA ASP A 166 8.68 -12.53 22.75
C ASP A 166 8.13 -11.72 21.57
N GLY A 167 9.00 -11.31 20.63
CA GLY A 167 8.59 -10.66 19.38
C GLY A 167 7.69 -11.56 18.52
N ARG A 168 7.82 -12.89 18.64
CA ARG A 168 6.96 -13.85 17.94
C ARG A 168 5.55 -13.90 18.54
N ALA A 169 5.42 -13.81 19.86
CA ALA A 169 4.12 -13.76 20.53
C ALA A 169 3.37 -12.47 20.13
N LEU A 170 4.06 -11.33 20.15
CA LEU A 170 3.51 -10.06 19.67
C LEU A 170 3.14 -10.13 18.18
N ALA A 171 3.99 -10.69 17.33
CA ALA A 171 3.69 -10.82 15.90
C ALA A 171 2.41 -11.64 15.65
N ARG A 172 2.21 -12.74 16.38
CA ARG A 172 0.97 -13.53 16.32
C ARG A 172 -0.24 -12.73 16.80
N ALA A 173 -0.15 -12.08 17.95
CA ALA A 173 -1.24 -11.25 18.47
C ALA A 173 -1.64 -10.14 17.47
N LEU A 174 -0.67 -9.49 16.81
CA LEU A 174 -0.94 -8.48 15.79
C LEU A 174 -1.57 -9.07 14.52
N LEU A 175 -1.17 -10.28 14.12
CA LEU A 175 -1.80 -11.00 13.01
C LEU A 175 -3.25 -11.40 13.34
N ASP A 176 -3.51 -11.80 14.58
CA ASP A 176 -4.85 -12.13 15.06
C ASP A 176 -5.74 -10.88 15.10
N ASP A 177 -5.22 -9.74 15.57
CA ASP A 177 -5.91 -8.44 15.57
C ASP A 177 -6.27 -7.93 14.16
N LEU A 178 -5.42 -8.27 13.18
CA LEU A 178 -5.66 -7.98 11.76
C LEU A 178 -6.78 -8.85 11.18
N ALA A 179 -7.03 -10.04 11.73
CA ALA A 179 -8.08 -10.96 11.31
C ALA A 179 -8.15 -11.13 9.77
N GLU A 180 -9.27 -10.77 9.13
CA GLU A 180 -9.41 -10.87 7.67
C GLU A 180 -8.44 -9.96 6.88
N GLU A 181 -8.02 -8.83 7.46
CA GLU A 181 -7.13 -7.87 6.79
C GLU A 181 -5.70 -8.39 6.66
N ARG A 182 -5.36 -9.51 7.32
CA ARG A 182 -4.09 -10.22 7.11
C ARG A 182 -3.84 -10.54 5.63
N ARG A 183 -4.90 -10.82 4.86
CA ARG A 183 -4.80 -11.11 3.41
C ARG A 183 -4.30 -9.91 2.60
N ASN A 184 -4.55 -8.71 3.10
CA ASN A 184 -4.15 -7.45 2.49
C ASN A 184 -2.82 -6.94 3.05
N LEU A 185 -2.29 -7.56 4.10
CA LEU A 185 -1.03 -7.17 4.71
C LEU A 185 0.15 -7.37 3.76
N ILE A 186 0.87 -6.28 3.54
CA ILE A 186 2.13 -6.22 2.80
C ILE A 186 3.31 -6.21 3.77
N ARG A 187 3.25 -5.33 4.76
CA ARG A 187 4.31 -5.10 5.75
C ARG A 187 3.72 -4.58 7.06
N LEU A 188 4.22 -5.09 8.18
CA LEU A 188 3.97 -4.59 9.53
C LEU A 188 5.32 -4.49 10.23
N ALA A 189 5.71 -3.32 10.69
CA ALA A 189 6.96 -3.12 11.40
C ALA A 189 6.72 -2.34 12.69
N VAL A 190 7.33 -2.79 13.78
CA VAL A 190 7.40 -2.09 15.06
C VAL A 190 8.87 -1.81 15.31
N ARG A 191 9.21 -0.54 15.49
CA ARG A 191 10.59 -0.11 15.73
C ARG A 191 10.75 0.36 17.16
N ARG A 192 11.86 -0.02 17.79
CA ARG A 192 12.25 0.41 19.14
C ARG A 192 13.05 1.71 19.14
N ALA A 193 14.05 1.82 18.26
CA ALA A 193 14.95 2.98 18.22
C ALA A 193 14.20 4.28 17.89
N GLU A 194 13.33 4.20 16.89
CA GLU A 194 12.29 5.17 16.60
C GLU A 194 10.98 4.50 16.99
N PRO A 195 10.19 4.99 17.96
CA PRO A 195 8.97 4.34 18.43
C PRO A 195 7.88 4.44 17.37
N GLN A 196 8.05 3.71 16.28
CA GLN A 196 7.28 3.82 15.07
C GLN A 196 6.63 2.48 14.75
N LEU A 197 5.33 2.52 14.50
CA LEU A 197 4.55 1.45 13.90
C LEU A 197 4.32 1.79 12.43
N THR A 198 4.73 0.88 11.54
CA THR A 198 4.46 0.97 10.11
C THR A 198 3.53 -0.16 9.71
N LEU A 199 2.39 0.17 9.12
CA LEU A 199 1.41 -0.78 8.61
C LEU A 199 1.14 -0.48 7.13
N ALA A 200 1.55 -1.39 6.25
CA ALA A 200 1.29 -1.31 4.82
C ALA A 200 0.26 -2.37 4.43
N LEU A 201 -0.87 -1.92 3.88
CA LEU A 201 -1.95 -2.76 3.39
C LEU A 201 -2.20 -2.47 1.91
N ASN A 202 -2.49 -3.51 1.12
CA ASN A 202 -3.24 -3.30 -0.12
C ASN A 202 -4.61 -2.74 0.27
N VAL A 203 -5.00 -1.59 -0.27
CA VAL A 203 -6.30 -0.99 0.01
C VAL A 203 -7.37 -1.91 -0.57
N PRO A 204 -8.17 -2.58 0.26
CA PRO A 204 -9.37 -3.23 -0.24
C PRO A 204 -10.37 -2.12 -0.59
N ASP A 205 -11.31 -2.43 -1.48
CA ASP A 205 -12.41 -1.54 -1.86
C ASP A 205 -12.89 -0.71 -0.64
N PRO A 206 -12.92 0.64 -0.70
CA PRO A 206 -13.33 1.47 0.43
C PRO A 206 -14.76 1.18 0.94
N ALA A 207 -15.54 0.36 0.22
CA ALA A 207 -16.79 -0.22 0.68
C ALA A 207 -16.63 -1.40 1.68
N ARG A 208 -15.47 -2.07 1.72
CA ARG A 208 -15.19 -3.24 2.58
C ARG A 208 -14.49 -2.90 3.89
N LEU A 209 -13.65 -1.86 3.88
CA LEU A 209 -12.97 -1.38 5.08
C LEU A 209 -13.34 0.08 5.28
N THR A 210 -14.32 0.31 6.13
CA THR A 210 -14.75 1.68 6.43
C THR A 210 -13.67 2.42 7.22
N PRO A 211 -13.61 3.76 7.15
CA PRO A 211 -12.67 4.54 7.96
C PRO A 211 -12.76 4.24 9.47
N ALA A 212 -13.97 3.96 9.97
CA ALA A 212 -14.20 3.62 11.37
C ALA A 212 -13.67 2.23 11.75
N GLU A 213 -13.80 1.24 10.86
CA GLU A 213 -13.20 -0.08 11.05
C GLU A 213 -11.67 -0.01 11.02
N PHE A 214 -11.11 0.73 10.08
CA PHE A 214 -9.67 0.95 10.03
C PHE A 214 -9.15 1.63 11.30
N HIS A 215 -9.83 2.68 11.79
CA HIS A 215 -9.46 3.31 13.05
C HIS A 215 -9.54 2.33 14.24
N ARG A 216 -10.59 1.50 14.33
CA ARG A 216 -10.71 0.47 15.38
C ARG A 216 -9.58 -0.55 15.30
N LEU A 217 -9.22 -0.99 14.09
CA LEU A 217 -8.10 -1.90 13.84
C LEU A 217 -6.78 -1.29 14.32
N VAL A 218 -6.47 -0.06 13.91
CA VAL A 218 -5.26 0.66 14.32
C VAL A 218 -5.19 0.83 15.83
N ARG A 219 -6.32 1.15 16.46
CA ARG A 219 -6.40 1.27 17.92
C ARG A 219 -6.07 -0.05 18.61
N ARG A 220 -6.66 -1.17 18.17
CA ARG A 220 -6.34 -2.51 18.71
C ARG A 220 -4.86 -2.85 18.56
N LEU A 221 -4.29 -2.65 17.37
CA LEU A 221 -2.86 -2.90 17.14
C LEU A 221 -1.98 -2.07 18.07
N THR A 222 -2.34 -0.79 18.28
CA THR A 222 -1.61 0.09 19.18
C THR A 222 -1.74 -0.36 20.64
N GLU A 223 -2.96 -0.72 21.08
CA GLU A 223 -3.22 -1.26 22.42
C GLU A 223 -2.42 -2.55 22.66
N THR A 224 -2.40 -3.48 21.70
CA THR A 224 -1.64 -4.74 21.77
C THR A 224 -0.13 -4.50 21.86
N ILE A 225 0.41 -3.56 21.08
CA ILE A 225 1.83 -3.18 21.16
C ILE A 225 2.16 -2.58 22.52
N LEU A 226 1.32 -1.69 23.05
CA LEU A 226 1.56 -1.03 24.33
C LEU A 226 1.41 -1.97 25.52
N HIS A 227 0.48 -2.93 25.45
CA HIS A 227 0.35 -3.99 26.44
C HIS A 227 1.62 -4.83 26.52
N HIS A 228 2.15 -5.23 25.36
CA HIS A 228 3.42 -5.95 25.27
C HIS A 228 4.62 -5.06 25.60
N ALA A 229 4.53 -3.73 25.45
CA ALA A 229 5.60 -2.80 25.80
C ALA A 229 5.70 -2.50 27.31
N SER A 230 4.69 -2.86 28.10
CA SER A 230 4.78 -2.76 29.56
C SER A 230 5.39 -4.06 30.06
N PRO A 231 6.61 -4.06 30.65
CA PRO A 231 7.11 -5.26 31.31
C PRO A 231 6.06 -5.68 32.34
N GLY A 232 5.73 -6.96 32.39
CA GLY A 232 4.87 -7.49 33.44
C GLY A 232 5.41 -7.02 34.79
N GLU A 233 4.64 -6.16 35.46
CA GLU A 233 4.63 -6.14 36.92
C GLU A 233 3.96 -7.44 37.36
N ASP A 234 4.66 -8.56 37.19
CA ASP A 234 4.25 -9.85 37.75
C ASP A 234 5.41 -10.41 38.57
N THR A 235 5.27 -10.13 39.87
CA THR A 235 5.52 -11.03 41.01
C THR A 235 6.94 -11.51 41.26
N SER A 236 7.69 -10.67 41.99
CA SER A 236 8.61 -11.14 43.04
C SER A 236 8.04 -10.73 44.41
N SER A 237 7.20 -11.58 45.00
CA SER A 237 6.92 -11.66 46.43
C SER A 237 6.32 -13.02 46.75
#